data_AF-X1GXW4-F1
#
_entry.id   AF-X1GXW4-F1
#
_cell.length_a   1.000
_cell.length_b   1.000
_cell.length_c   1.000
_cell.angle_alpha   90.00
_cell.angle_beta   90.00
_cell.angle_gamma   90.00
#
_symmetry.space_group_name_H-M   'P 1'
#
loop_
_entity.id
_entity.type
_entity.pdbx_description
1 polymer ?
#
loop_
_entity_poly.entity_id
_entity_poly.type
_entity_poly.pdbx_seq_one_letter_code
_entity_poly.pdbx_strand_id
1 'polypeptide(L)' 'MNYWTKLSIEYANQKNYLDELFAIYPTIPEGIREINGEIWSKIEKCFNANDNTNLFKNLLKLGLFPIKDSYVAYLKRD' A
#
# COMPACT_ATOMS: atom_id res chain seq x y z
N MET A 1 21.76 13.58 19.69
CA MET A 1 21.34 12.58 18.68
C MET A 1 21.93 11.24 19.07
N ASN A 2 21.16 10.16 19.08
CA ASN A 2 21.67 8.83 19.45
C ASN A 2 22.67 8.33 18.39
N TYR A 3 23.63 7.50 18.78
CA TYR A 3 24.61 6.84 17.91
C TYR A 3 23.94 6.18 16.71
N TRP A 4 22.87 5.41 16.96
CA TRP A 4 22.07 4.76 15.92
C TRP A 4 21.41 5.76 14.97
N THR A 5 20.86 6.87 15.49
CA THR A 5 20.25 7.92 14.66
C THR A 5 21.28 8.57 13.73
N LYS A 6 22.50 8.80 14.23
CA LYS A 6 23.59 9.35 13.41
C LYS A 6 23.98 8.39 12.28
N LEU A 7 24.15 7.11 12.58
CA LEU A 7 24.43 6.08 11.58
C LEU A 7 23.32 5.96 10.55
N SER A 8 22.05 5.98 10.97
CA SER A 8 20.91 5.93 10.04
C SER A 8 20.88 7.12 9.09
N ILE A 9 21.23 8.33 9.56
CA ILE A 9 21.32 9.53 8.72
C ILE A 9 22.49 9.42 7.76
N GLU A 10 23.65 8.96 8.21
CA GLU A 10 24.82 8.75 7.35
C GLU A 10 24.55 7.71 6.25
N TYR A 11 23.86 6.62 6.61
CA TYR A 11 23.45 5.58 5.68
C TYR A 11 22.39 6.06 4.67
N ALA A 12 21.36 6.78 5.11
CA ALA A 12 20.31 7.32 4.24
C ALA A 12 20.82 8.37 3.23
N ASN A 13 21.95 9.03 3.53
CA ASN A 13 22.59 9.99 2.63
C ASN A 13 23.50 9.33 1.57
N GLN A 14 23.65 8.00 1.57
CA GLN A 14 24.42 7.30 0.55
C GLN A 14 23.63 7.19 -0.76
N LYS A 15 24.33 7.24 -1.89
CA LYS A 15 23.70 7.25 -3.23
C LYS A 15 22.91 5.97 -3.53
N ASN A 16 23.35 4.84 -2.99
CA ASN A 16 22.81 3.50 -3.17
C ASN A 16 21.80 3.11 -2.08
N TYR A 17 21.44 4.01 -1.15
CA TYR A 17 20.50 3.70 -0.06
C TYR A 17 19.18 3.12 -0.59
N LEU A 18 18.62 3.72 -1.64
CA LEU A 18 17.38 3.23 -2.24
C LEU A 18 17.55 1.85 -2.86
N ASP A 19 18.65 1.60 -3.58
CA ASP A 19 18.92 0.31 -4.22
C ASP A 19 19.06 -0.81 -3.18
N GLU A 20 19.78 -0.56 -2.09
CA GLU A 20 19.93 -1.51 -0.98
C GLU A 20 18.60 -1.72 -0.24
N LEU A 21 17.79 -0.67 -0.09
CA LEU A 21 16.45 -0.76 0.48
C LEU A 21 15.54 -1.64 -0.39
N PHE A 22 15.60 -1.49 -1.72
CA PHE A 22 14.84 -2.33 -2.67
C PHE A 22 15.31 -3.80 -2.67
N ALA A 23 16.60 -4.07 -2.43
CA ALA A 23 17.10 -5.44 -2.32
C ALA A 23 16.54 -6.18 -1.09
N ILE A 24 16.36 -5.48 0.02
CA ILE A 24 15.75 -6.02 1.25
C ILE A 24 14.22 -6.03 1.15
N TYR A 25 13.66 -5.02 0.48
CA TYR A 25 12.23 -4.84 0.31
C TYR A 25 11.88 -4.70 -1.16
N PRO A 26 11.89 -5.82 -1.91
CA PRO A 26 11.49 -5.79 -3.30
C PRO A 26 10.04 -5.29 -3.34
N THR A 27 9.81 -4.18 -4.06
CA THR A 27 8.45 -3.83 -4.47
C THR A 27 8.00 -4.94 -5.38
N ILE A 28 7.22 -5.87 -4.82
CA ILE A 28 6.66 -6.95 -5.59
C ILE A 28 5.83 -6.27 -6.68
N PRO A 29 6.12 -6.51 -7.96
CA PRO A 29 5.29 -6.03 -9.04
C PRO A 29 4.05 -6.93 -9.04
N GLU A 30 3.20 -6.80 -8.02
CA GLU A 30 1.84 -7.27 -8.17
C GLU A 30 1.28 -6.43 -9.32
N GLY A 31 0.87 -7.13 -10.38
CA GLY A 31 0.35 -6.50 -11.59
C GLY A 31 -0.81 -5.57 -11.28
N ILE A 32 -1.30 -4.88 -12.31
CA ILE A 32 -2.49 -4.04 -12.17
C ILE A 32 -3.59 -4.86 -11.49
N ARG A 33 -4.03 -4.39 -10.33
CA ARG A 33 -5.07 -5.05 -9.54
C ARG A 33 -6.33 -5.18 -10.39
N GLU A 34 -6.76 -6.42 -10.61
CA GLU A 34 -8.07 -6.65 -11.24
C GLU A 34 -9.18 -6.27 -10.25
N ILE A 35 -10.09 -5.42 -10.73
CA ILE A 35 -11.28 -4.99 -10.00
C ILE A 35 -12.50 -5.59 -10.70
N ASN A 36 -13.43 -6.15 -9.93
CA ASN A 36 -14.69 -6.63 -10.47
C ASN A 36 -15.47 -5.47 -11.13
N GLY A 37 -15.68 -5.56 -12.45
CA GLY A 37 -16.32 -4.51 -13.24
C GLY A 37 -17.76 -4.20 -12.84
N GLU A 38 -18.49 -5.17 -12.28
CA GLU A 38 -19.84 -4.93 -11.78
C GLU A 38 -19.84 -4.08 -10.50
N ILE A 39 -18.89 -4.34 -9.60
CA ILE A 39 -18.71 -3.54 -8.38
C ILE A 39 -18.30 -2.12 -8.78
N TRP A 40 -17.38 -1.99 -9.74
CA TRP A 40 -16.94 -0.71 -10.27
C TRP A 40 -18.11 0.10 -10.87
N SER A 41 -18.93 -0.52 -11.71
CA SER A 41 -20.12 0.14 -12.28
C SER A 41 -21.11 0.61 -11.21
N LYS A 42 -21.28 -0.16 -10.13
CA LYS A 42 -22.13 0.23 -9.00
C LYS A 42 -21.56 1.42 -8.24
N ILE A 43 -20.24 1.45 -8.02
CA ILE A 43 -19.55 2.58 -7.39
C ILE A 43 -19.73 3.84 -8.22
N GLU A 44 -19.51 3.77 -9.53
CA GLU A 44 -19.65 4.91 -10.44
C GLU A 44 -21.08 5.47 -10.44
N LYS A 45 -22.09 4.60 -10.50
CA LYS A 45 -23.50 5.00 -10.40
C LYS A 45 -23.81 5.67 -9.05
N CYS A 46 -23.35 5.11 -7.93
CA CYS A 46 -23.56 5.70 -6.61
C CYS A 46 -22.86 7.06 -6.46
N PHE A 47 -21.65 7.20 -7.02
CA PHE A 47 -20.90 8.46 -7.01
C PHE A 47 -21.63 9.54 -7.80
N ASN A 48 -22.05 9.25 -9.04
CA ASN A 48 -22.78 10.19 -9.88
C ASN A 48 -24.15 10.59 -9.30
N ALA A 49 -24.76 9.71 -8.51
CA ALA A 49 -26.02 9.96 -7.81
C ALA A 49 -25.85 10.67 -6.45
N ASN A 50 -24.62 10.95 -6.00
CA ASN A 50 -24.31 11.45 -4.64
C ASN A 50 -24.90 10.58 -3.51
N ASP A 51 -25.10 9.27 -3.74
CA ASP A 51 -25.57 8.35 -2.71
C ASP A 51 -24.38 7.84 -1.89
N ASN A 52 -23.96 8.67 -0.94
CA ASN A 52 -22.79 8.40 -0.08
C ASN A 52 -22.91 7.09 0.68
N THR A 53 -24.13 6.70 1.07
CA THR A 53 -24.35 5.48 1.87
C THR A 53 -24.08 4.23 1.06
N ASN A 54 -24.62 4.15 -0.15
CA ASN A 54 -24.40 3.01 -1.03
C ASN A 54 -23.03 3.05 -1.69
N LEU A 55 -22.49 4.25 -1.95
CA LEU A 55 -21.11 4.42 -2.39
C LEU A 55 -20.15 3.77 -1.39
N PHE A 56 -20.26 4.12 -0.10
CA PHE A 56 -19.41 3.56 0.94
C PHE A 56 -19.56 2.04 1.07
N LYS A 57 -20.80 1.53 1.08
CA LYS A 57 -21.06 0.08 1.12
C LYS A 57 -20.47 -0.68 -0.07
N ASN A 58 -20.48 -0.10 -1.27
CA ASN A 58 -19.92 -0.74 -2.46
C ASN A 58 -18.38 -0.70 -2.46
N LEU A 59 -17.77 0.39 -1.95
CA LEU A 59 -16.32 0.49 -1.77
C LEU A 59 -15.79 -0.58 -0.80
N LEU A 60 -16.50 -0.85 0.29
CA LEU A 60 -16.12 -1.89 1.27
C LEU A 60 -16.13 -3.32 0.70
N LYS A 61 -16.78 -3.55 -0.44
CA LYS A 61 -16.77 -4.87 -1.13
C LYS A 61 -15.51 -5.09 -1.96
N LEU A 62 -14.77 -4.02 -2.27
CA LEU A 62 -13.48 -4.17 -2.92
C LEU A 62 -12.54 -4.90 -1.96
N GLY A 63 -11.78 -5.88 -2.48
CA GLY A 63 -10.73 -6.53 -1.70
C GLY A 63 -9.77 -5.52 -1.06
N LEU A 64 -9.12 -5.92 0.03
CA LEU A 64 -8.06 -5.12 0.63
C LEU A 64 -7.03 -4.78 -0.45
N PHE A 65 -6.53 -3.54 -0.45
CA PHE A 65 -5.43 -3.20 -1.36
C PHE A 65 -4.24 -4.13 -1.04
N PRO A 66 -3.52 -4.66 -2.05
CA PRO A 66 -2.37 -5.52 -1.84
C PRO A 66 -1.13 -4.73 -1.37
N ILE A 67 -1.32 -3.77 -0.46
CA ILE A 67 -0.23 -3.41 0.43
C ILE A 67 -0.22 -4.56 1.41
N LYS A 68 0.66 -5.53 1.16
CA LYS A 68 1.08 -6.50 2.16
C LYS A 68 1.22 -5.73 3.46
N ASP A 69 0.51 -6.20 4.49
CA ASP A 69 0.82 -6.00 5.90
C ASP A 69 1.93 -4.98 6.09
N SER A 70 1.60 -3.76 6.53
CA SER A 70 2.61 -2.78 6.94
C SER A 70 3.74 -3.53 7.64
N TYR A 71 5.00 -3.26 7.31
CA TYR A 71 6.18 -4.10 7.64
C TYR A 71 6.16 -4.73 9.04
N VAL A 72 5.53 -4.06 10.00
CA VAL A 72 5.05 -4.55 11.29
C VAL A 72 4.52 -6.00 11.28
N ALA A 73 3.64 -6.40 10.35
CA ALA A 73 3.07 -7.74 10.34
C ALA A 73 3.95 -8.78 9.63
N TYR A 74 4.87 -8.36 8.75
CA TYR A 74 5.97 -9.20 8.28
C TYR A 74 6.99 -9.49 9.41
N LEU A 75 7.36 -8.46 10.18
CA LEU A 75 8.32 -8.55 11.30
C LEU A 75 7.78 -9.27 12.55
N LYS A 76 6.45 -9.43 12.69
CA LYS A 76 5.81 -10.12 13.83
C LYS A 76 5.71 -11.64 13.66
N ARG A 77 6.15 -12.19 12.52
CA ARG A 77 6.12 -13.63 12.26
C ARG A 77 7.35 -14.39 12.77
N ASP A 78 8.39 -13.67 13.21
CA ASP A 78 9.54 -14.22 13.95
C ASP A 78 9.43 -13.94 15.46
#